data_AF-A0A969L2U3-F1
#
_entry.id   AF-A0A969L2U3-F1
#
_cell.length_a   1.000
_cell.length_b   1.000
_cell.length_c   1.000
_cell.angle_alpha   90.00
_cell.angle_beta   90.00
_cell.angle_gamma   90.00
#
_symmetry.space_group_name_H-M   'P 1'
#
loop_
_entity.id
_entity.type
_entity.pdbx_description
1 polymer ?
#
loop_
_entity_poly.entity_id
_entity_poly.type
_entity_poly.pdbx_seq_one_letter_code
_entity_poly.pdbx_strand_id
1 'polypeptide(L)'
;RPARPTSRPRPARLTGSVSAAIKPTPYTDAFVAKFHPNGSLVYSSFFGGETSYERGYGIALAGPDDVFLTGDTNSTDFPTTAGAFDTTLEGFSDAYVAKLHLRPEAQTQPNPVPLHTCAPTSLGTVTVGQEPRGLAVDSLRQRVYVANYGSDSVSVINSQNNTIVQTIGGIFTANGIAHDPQRNIIWVTSHSTDQVTPIQVNADATTFTILPALSVGDQPWGVAYDPVHQYVYVANSLSDSVTVINAETRAIVTTLTGHFLRPFHLAANPLTGKVYVVNFGGPTQNVAVINGTTVLKNVSLYDSKEPYGLAIDETRNLIYVATVEPHRIVVIGPANGQPDQFLGWAAFHRGYNNPRRPVPMRVIAVNPSVGPSGDGGHLWATTTLGDGSEANQALFIPKGWGGGFHLPLAQNVDYYPADGIAVDRATNRVYVASGFVPGIVTVIGDHGKLCADAMTKIASPDTADNSDQIGVELWKNEESAPQLNGDVNGDGQINILDLTFLAARYGSSDSAADLNTDGTVDLLDLVIAAIGYSQ
;
A
#
# COMPACT_ATOMS: atom_id res chain seq x y z
N ARG A 1 -27.44 14.97 69.80
CA ARG A 1 -26.29 14.30 69.17
C ARG A 1 -26.82 13.11 68.39
N PRO A 2 -26.98 13.18 67.05
CA PRO A 2 -27.49 12.05 66.30
C PRO A 2 -26.40 11.01 66.08
N ALA A 3 -26.82 9.75 66.10
CA ALA A 3 -26.01 8.56 65.96
C ALA A 3 -25.36 8.46 64.58
N ARG A 4 -24.13 7.93 64.56
CA ARG A 4 -23.32 7.65 63.38
C ARG A 4 -24.01 6.57 62.53
N PRO A 5 -24.14 6.71 61.20
CA PRO A 5 -24.67 5.64 60.36
C PRO A 5 -23.67 4.47 60.33
N THR A 6 -24.08 3.33 60.87
CA THR A 6 -23.41 2.03 60.71
C THR A 6 -23.89 1.38 59.42
N SER A 7 -23.28 1.75 58.29
CA SER A 7 -23.31 0.91 57.09
C SER A 7 -22.06 1.19 56.26
N ARG A 8 -21.02 0.37 56.47
CA ARG A 8 -20.01 0.20 55.41
C ARG A 8 -20.74 -0.35 54.19
N PRO A 9 -20.59 0.22 52.98
CA PRO A 9 -21.05 -0.46 51.78
C PRO A 9 -20.38 -1.83 51.74
N ARG A 10 -21.18 -2.89 51.68
CA ARG A 10 -20.66 -4.21 51.32
C ARG A 10 -20.00 -4.06 49.95
N PRO A 11 -18.79 -4.59 49.71
CA PRO A 11 -18.25 -4.62 48.36
C PRO A 11 -19.30 -5.26 47.46
N ALA A 12 -19.63 -4.57 46.37
CA ALA A 12 -20.57 -5.06 45.38
C ALA A 12 -20.14 -6.46 44.97
N ARG A 13 -21.03 -7.43 45.20
CA ARG A 13 -20.85 -8.78 44.67
C ARG A 13 -20.90 -8.64 43.16
N LEU A 14 -19.77 -8.83 42.48
CA LEU A 14 -19.69 -8.90 41.03
C LEU A 14 -20.56 -10.08 40.56
N THR A 15 -21.83 -9.80 40.27
CA THR A 15 -22.74 -10.72 39.59
C THR A 15 -22.63 -10.46 38.09
N GLY A 16 -21.47 -10.77 37.54
CA GLY A 16 -21.24 -10.92 36.11
C GLY A 16 -20.53 -12.24 35.93
N SER A 17 -21.10 -13.14 35.14
CA SER A 17 -20.43 -14.37 34.74
C SER A 17 -19.20 -14.00 33.91
N VAL A 18 -18.03 -14.00 34.54
CA VAL A 18 -16.75 -13.88 33.84
C VAL A 18 -16.40 -15.29 33.39
N SER A 19 -16.38 -15.52 32.08
CA SER A 19 -15.75 -16.72 31.53
C SER A 19 -14.24 -16.58 31.74
N ALA A 20 -13.73 -17.02 32.89
CA ALA A 20 -12.32 -17.19 33.09
C ALA A 20 -11.81 -18.29 32.14
N ALA A 21 -10.65 -18.09 31.53
CA ALA A 21 -9.94 -19.16 30.84
C ALA A 21 -9.72 -20.30 31.85
N ILE A 22 -10.19 -21.50 31.53
CA ILE A 22 -9.95 -22.69 32.34
C ILE A 22 -8.52 -23.15 32.03
N LYS A 23 -7.63 -23.14 33.04
CA LYS A 23 -6.29 -23.70 32.89
C LYS A 23 -6.40 -25.22 32.74
N PRO A 24 -5.82 -25.85 31.69
CA PRO A 24 -5.97 -27.27 31.43
C PRO A 24 -5.08 -28.20 32.27
N THR A 25 -4.22 -27.69 33.16
CA THR A 25 -3.27 -28.50 33.96
C THR A 25 -3.57 -28.45 35.47
N PRO A 26 -3.20 -29.49 36.25
CA PRO A 26 -3.50 -29.57 37.69
C PRO A 26 -2.62 -28.69 38.57
N TYR A 27 -1.61 -28.01 38.01
CA TYR A 27 -0.65 -27.18 38.75
C TYR A 27 -1.06 -25.70 38.74
N THR A 28 -0.61 -24.93 39.73
CA THR A 28 -0.98 -23.51 39.88
C THR A 28 0.06 -22.59 39.25
N ASP A 29 -0.36 -21.72 38.34
CA ASP A 29 0.49 -20.64 37.82
C ASP A 29 0.28 -19.33 38.58
N ALA A 30 1.24 -18.41 38.43
CA ALA A 30 0.94 -17.01 38.61
C ALA A 30 -0.10 -16.56 37.56
N PHE A 31 -0.91 -15.55 37.89
CA PHE A 31 -1.80 -14.93 36.91
C PHE A 31 -1.69 -13.41 37.00
N VAL A 32 -1.84 -12.75 35.85
CA VAL A 32 -1.83 -11.30 35.74
C VAL A 32 -3.11 -10.85 35.07
N ALA A 33 -3.81 -9.90 35.70
CA ALA A 33 -5.04 -9.35 35.18
C ALA A 33 -5.03 -7.81 35.18
N LYS A 34 -5.51 -7.22 34.09
CA LYS A 34 -5.70 -5.78 33.91
C LYS A 34 -7.19 -5.48 33.78
N PHE A 35 -7.63 -4.40 34.41
CA PHE A 35 -9.01 -3.93 34.36
C PHE A 35 -9.09 -2.46 33.95
N HIS A 36 -10.17 -2.08 33.29
CA HIS A 36 -10.56 -0.68 33.14
C HIS A 36 -11.00 -0.09 34.49
N PRO A 37 -10.98 1.25 34.66
CA PRO A 37 -11.48 1.90 35.89
C PRO A 37 -12.95 1.60 36.21
N ASN A 38 -13.74 1.22 35.22
CA ASN A 38 -15.14 0.80 35.38
C ASN A 38 -15.28 -0.69 35.84
N GLY A 39 -14.17 -1.41 36.02
CA GLY A 39 -14.13 -2.78 36.50
C GLY A 39 -14.21 -3.86 35.41
N SER A 40 -14.27 -3.52 34.12
CA SER A 40 -14.22 -4.54 33.05
C SER A 40 -12.80 -5.07 32.82
N LEU A 41 -12.68 -6.37 32.55
CA LEU A 41 -11.40 -7.04 32.29
C LEU A 41 -10.83 -6.63 30.92
N VAL A 42 -9.56 -6.24 30.89
CA VAL A 42 -8.80 -5.84 29.70
C VAL A 42 -7.86 -6.95 29.25
N TYR A 43 -7.19 -7.58 30.21
CA TYR A 43 -6.23 -8.66 29.98
C TYR A 43 -6.30 -9.61 31.17
N SER A 44 -6.22 -10.90 30.91
CA SER A 44 -5.91 -11.89 31.95
C SER A 44 -5.15 -13.04 31.31
N SER A 45 -4.04 -13.42 31.90
CA SER A 45 -3.33 -14.65 31.52
C SER A 45 -2.74 -15.33 32.74
N PHE A 46 -2.50 -16.63 32.60
CA PHE A 46 -1.59 -17.37 33.48
C PHE A 46 -0.15 -17.18 32.98
N PHE A 47 0.81 -17.27 33.89
CA PHE A 47 2.24 -17.18 33.63
C PHE A 47 2.97 -18.23 34.47
N GLY A 48 3.45 -19.27 33.79
CA GLY A 48 4.09 -20.44 34.38
C GLY A 48 4.35 -21.53 33.33
N GLY A 49 5.06 -22.59 33.72
CA GLY A 49 5.28 -23.77 32.91
C GLY A 49 4.15 -24.80 33.07
N GLU A 50 4.20 -25.90 32.31
CA GLU A 50 3.20 -26.97 32.41
C GLU A 50 3.58 -28.06 33.43
N THR A 51 4.82 -28.08 33.90
CA THR A 51 5.38 -29.22 34.67
C THR A 51 5.22 -29.13 36.19
N SER A 52 5.02 -27.94 36.77
CA SER A 52 4.95 -27.72 38.23
C SER A 52 4.23 -26.41 38.61
N TYR A 53 4.44 -25.91 39.83
CA TYR A 53 3.78 -24.72 40.39
C TYR A 53 4.66 -23.46 40.31
N GLU A 54 4.00 -22.31 40.13
CA GLU A 54 4.61 -20.97 40.16
C GLU A 54 3.91 -20.07 41.17
N ARG A 55 4.68 -19.16 41.76
CA ARG A 55 4.18 -18.13 42.67
C ARG A 55 4.52 -16.76 42.11
N GLY A 56 3.58 -15.82 42.18
CA GLY A 56 3.84 -14.39 41.97
C GLY A 56 3.91 -13.66 43.30
N TYR A 57 4.99 -12.93 43.56
CA TYR A 57 5.21 -12.17 44.79
C TYR A 57 5.02 -10.67 44.65
N GLY A 58 5.34 -10.11 43.49
CA GLY A 58 5.29 -8.67 43.28
C GLY A 58 5.07 -8.30 41.82
N ILE A 59 4.29 -7.24 41.60
CA ILE A 59 4.02 -6.64 40.30
C ILE A 59 4.26 -5.13 40.37
N ALA A 60 4.97 -4.58 39.39
CA ALA A 60 5.22 -3.14 39.28
C ALA A 60 5.01 -2.68 37.84
N LEU A 61 4.45 -1.48 37.66
CA LEU A 61 4.27 -0.90 36.33
C LEU A 61 5.61 -0.43 35.77
N ALA A 62 5.89 -0.79 34.52
CA ALA A 62 7.00 -0.28 33.71
C ALA A 62 6.52 0.69 32.62
N GLY A 63 5.20 0.81 32.44
CA GLY A 63 4.51 1.68 31.48
C GLY A 63 2.99 1.45 31.53
N PRO A 64 2.19 2.10 30.65
CA PRO A 64 0.73 1.95 30.62
C PRO A 64 0.26 0.51 30.35
N ASP A 65 1.06 -0.25 29.61
CA ASP A 65 0.79 -1.63 29.20
C ASP A 65 1.94 -2.59 29.54
N ASP A 66 2.94 -2.17 30.32
CA ASP A 66 4.07 -3.03 30.69
C ASP A 66 4.12 -3.22 32.21
N VAL A 67 4.36 -4.45 32.67
CA VAL A 67 4.61 -4.77 34.07
C VAL A 67 5.86 -5.61 34.24
N PHE A 68 6.56 -5.39 35.35
CA PHE A 68 7.50 -6.35 35.88
C PHE A 68 6.78 -7.24 36.89
N LEU A 69 6.95 -8.56 36.75
CA LEU A 69 6.47 -9.57 37.67
C LEU A 69 7.69 -10.27 38.30
N THR A 70 7.58 -10.58 39.59
CA THR A 70 8.60 -11.33 40.34
C THR A 70 7.98 -12.50 41.06
N GLY A 71 8.72 -13.60 41.20
CA GLY A 71 8.19 -14.84 41.76
C GLY A 71 9.20 -15.98 41.83
N ASP A 72 8.70 -17.18 42.10
CA ASP A 72 9.44 -18.43 41.97
C ASP A 72 8.74 -19.44 41.05
N THR A 73 9.55 -20.26 40.38
CA THR A 73 9.10 -21.36 39.54
C THR A 73 9.75 -22.67 39.97
N ASN A 74 8.95 -23.74 39.97
CA ASN A 74 9.44 -25.11 40.13
C ASN A 74 9.36 -25.90 38.80
N SER A 75 9.03 -25.23 37.70
CA SER A 75 8.78 -25.84 36.40
C SER A 75 10.05 -25.87 35.56
N THR A 76 10.36 -27.04 35.01
CA THR A 76 11.52 -27.20 34.10
C THR A 76 11.29 -26.57 32.73
N ASP A 77 10.04 -26.23 32.42
CA ASP A 77 9.56 -25.64 31.18
C ASP A 77 9.03 -24.21 31.36
N PHE A 78 9.52 -23.51 32.38
CA PHE A 78 9.13 -22.12 32.64
C PHE A 78 9.48 -21.20 31.45
N PRO A 79 8.59 -20.27 31.06
CA PRO A 79 8.82 -19.40 29.90
C PRO A 79 9.97 -18.42 30.13
N THR A 80 11.05 -18.54 29.33
CA THR A 80 12.21 -17.63 29.34
C THR A 80 12.46 -17.02 27.95
N THR A 81 12.99 -15.80 27.89
CA THR A 81 13.40 -15.15 26.64
C THR A 81 14.85 -15.48 26.26
N ALA A 82 15.18 -15.44 24.96
CA ALA A 82 16.56 -15.54 24.51
C ALA A 82 17.42 -14.44 25.15
N GLY A 83 18.50 -14.83 25.83
CA GLY A 83 19.37 -13.90 26.57
C GLY A 83 18.95 -13.62 28.02
N ALA A 84 17.98 -14.37 28.57
CA ALA A 84 17.75 -14.38 30.01
C ALA A 84 19.02 -14.83 30.77
N PHE A 85 19.22 -14.31 31.98
CA PHE A 85 20.40 -14.61 32.80
C PHE A 85 20.49 -16.09 33.17
N ASP A 86 19.34 -16.73 33.36
CA ASP A 86 19.19 -18.17 33.52
C ASP A 86 17.98 -18.62 32.70
N THR A 87 18.12 -19.75 32.01
CA THR A 87 17.12 -20.34 31.12
C THR A 87 16.75 -21.77 31.50
N THR A 88 17.33 -22.31 32.57
CA THR A 88 17.15 -23.71 32.98
C THR A 88 16.94 -23.80 34.48
N LEU A 89 16.00 -24.66 34.92
CA LEU A 89 15.77 -24.87 36.34
C LEU A 89 16.97 -25.59 37.00
N GLU A 90 17.65 -24.94 37.93
CA GLU A 90 18.79 -25.51 38.67
C GLU A 90 18.44 -25.80 40.15
N GLY A 91 17.83 -26.96 40.40
CA GLY A 91 17.52 -27.44 41.76
C GLY A 91 16.02 -27.62 41.99
N PHE A 92 15.52 -27.21 43.15
CA PHE A 92 14.10 -27.40 43.53
C PHE A 92 13.19 -26.24 43.11
N SER A 93 13.72 -25.02 42.99
CA SER A 93 12.97 -23.79 42.72
C SER A 93 13.92 -22.66 42.34
N ASP A 94 13.60 -21.90 41.29
CA ASP A 94 14.35 -20.70 40.88
C ASP A 94 13.49 -19.44 40.98
N ALA A 95 14.16 -18.32 41.25
CA ALA A 95 13.52 -17.00 41.23
C ALA A 95 13.44 -16.47 39.80
N TYR A 96 12.32 -15.81 39.46
CA TYR A 96 12.17 -15.13 38.17
C TYR A 96 11.89 -13.64 38.34
N VAL A 97 12.35 -12.87 37.36
CA VAL A 97 11.91 -11.51 37.06
C VAL A 97 11.50 -11.49 35.59
N ALA A 98 10.24 -11.17 35.32
CA ALA A 98 9.68 -11.16 33.97
C ALA A 98 9.10 -9.79 33.65
N LYS A 99 9.29 -9.33 32.41
CA LYS A 99 8.55 -8.18 31.87
C LYS A 99 7.40 -8.71 31.00
N LEU A 100 6.17 -8.32 31.29
CA LEU A 100 4.99 -8.71 30.54
C LEU A 100 4.35 -7.47 29.90
N HIS A 101 3.96 -7.62 28.64
CA HIS A 101 3.14 -6.65 27.93
C HIS A 101 1.66 -7.03 28.10
N LEU A 102 0.88 -6.20 28.81
CA LEU A 102 -0.52 -6.44 29.19
C LEU A 102 -1.51 -6.02 28.11
N ARG A 103 -1.15 -6.26 26.85
CA ARG A 103 -2.07 -6.23 25.72
C ARG A 103 -2.40 -7.68 25.33
N PRO A 104 -3.55 -7.93 24.70
CA PRO A 104 -3.81 -9.23 24.11
C PRO A 104 -2.77 -9.48 23.00
N GLU A 105 -1.72 -10.26 23.27
CA GLU A 105 -0.86 -10.81 22.22
C GLU A 105 -1.62 -11.90 21.45
N ALA A 106 -1.47 -11.86 20.13
CA ALA A 106 -2.14 -12.75 19.19
C ALA A 106 -1.73 -14.21 19.43
N GLN A 107 -2.71 -15.09 19.67
CA GLN A 107 -2.49 -16.53 19.72
C GLN A 107 -1.99 -17.04 18.36
N THR A 108 -0.93 -17.85 18.40
CA THR A 108 -0.53 -18.75 17.30
C THR A 108 -1.68 -19.73 17.01
N GLN A 109 -2.08 -19.82 15.74
CA GLN A 109 -3.32 -20.41 15.20
C GLN A 109 -3.67 -21.83 15.69
N PRO A 110 -4.97 -22.16 15.90
CA PRO A 110 -5.92 -22.29 14.80
C PRO A 110 -7.27 -21.56 14.99
N ASN A 111 -7.66 -20.88 13.91
CA ASN A 111 -8.88 -20.11 13.63
C ASN A 111 -8.94 -18.64 14.11
N PRO A 112 -9.46 -17.75 13.24
CA PRO A 112 -8.88 -16.43 13.01
C PRO A 112 -9.43 -15.39 13.98
N VAL A 113 -8.54 -14.64 14.62
CA VAL A 113 -8.84 -13.26 15.03
C VAL A 113 -9.24 -12.53 13.75
N PRO A 114 -10.34 -11.76 13.71
CA PRO A 114 -10.64 -10.94 12.54
C PRO A 114 -9.43 -10.06 12.29
N LEU A 115 -8.78 -10.23 11.13
CA LEU A 115 -7.88 -9.24 10.58
C LEU A 115 -8.54 -7.87 10.76
N HIS A 116 -7.74 -6.83 10.97
CA HIS A 116 -8.18 -5.47 10.70
C HIS A 116 -9.06 -5.50 9.44
N THR A 117 -10.35 -5.22 9.59
CA THR A 117 -11.38 -5.52 8.58
C THR A 117 -11.26 -4.66 7.31
N CYS A 118 -10.12 -3.98 7.16
CA CYS A 118 -9.82 -2.92 6.21
C CYS A 118 -8.42 -3.05 5.58
N ALA A 119 -7.67 -4.13 5.87
CA ALA A 119 -6.38 -4.40 5.23
C ALA A 119 -6.59 -5.10 3.87
N PRO A 120 -5.74 -4.82 2.86
CA PRO A 120 -5.72 -5.63 1.65
C PRO A 120 -5.52 -7.10 2.02
N THR A 121 -6.33 -7.99 1.44
CA THR A 121 -6.28 -9.42 1.73
C THR A 121 -5.94 -10.19 0.47
N SER A 122 -4.93 -11.05 0.55
CA SER A 122 -4.71 -12.06 -0.48
C SER A 122 -5.94 -12.97 -0.61
N LEU A 123 -6.45 -13.09 -1.82
CA LEU A 123 -7.56 -13.96 -2.22
C LEU A 123 -7.07 -15.29 -2.83
N GLY A 124 -5.75 -15.50 -2.83
CA GLY A 124 -5.09 -16.67 -3.38
C GLY A 124 -4.13 -16.34 -4.51
N THR A 125 -3.50 -17.39 -5.04
CA THR A 125 -2.54 -17.31 -6.14
C THR A 125 -2.99 -18.19 -7.29
N VAL A 126 -2.67 -17.77 -8.51
CA VAL A 126 -2.90 -18.53 -9.73
C VAL A 126 -1.54 -18.85 -10.36
N THR A 127 -1.21 -20.12 -10.50
CA THR A 127 0.00 -20.53 -11.21
C THR A 127 -0.14 -20.23 -12.70
N VAL A 128 0.82 -19.51 -13.26
CA VAL A 128 0.89 -19.13 -14.69
C VAL A 128 2.20 -19.63 -15.30
N GLY A 129 2.52 -19.20 -16.53
CA GLY A 129 3.81 -19.48 -17.15
C GLY A 129 4.98 -18.81 -16.43
N GLN A 130 6.20 -19.21 -16.77
CA GLN A 130 7.43 -18.72 -16.12
C GLN A 130 7.69 -17.23 -16.40
N GLU A 131 8.25 -16.54 -15.41
CA GLU A 131 8.55 -15.10 -15.42
C GLU A 131 7.39 -14.23 -15.95
N PRO A 132 6.22 -14.20 -15.28
CA PRO A 132 5.13 -13.34 -15.68
C PRO A 132 5.53 -11.87 -15.52
N ARG A 133 5.27 -11.08 -16.56
CA ARG A 133 5.57 -9.64 -16.63
C ARG A 133 4.28 -8.86 -16.75
N GLY A 134 3.94 -8.34 -17.94
CA GLY A 134 2.77 -7.50 -18.13
C GLY A 134 1.44 -8.19 -17.82
N LEU A 135 0.48 -7.38 -17.34
CA LEU A 135 -0.90 -7.78 -17.09
C LEU A 135 -1.88 -6.85 -17.79
N ALA A 136 -2.96 -7.40 -18.35
CA ALA A 136 -4.10 -6.64 -18.85
C ALA A 136 -5.41 -7.29 -18.39
N VAL A 137 -6.46 -6.49 -18.21
CA VAL A 137 -7.75 -6.95 -17.69
C VAL A 137 -8.87 -6.58 -18.66
N ASP A 138 -9.71 -7.56 -19.00
CA ASP A 138 -11.04 -7.35 -19.58
C ASP A 138 -12.09 -7.59 -18.49
N SER A 139 -12.48 -6.52 -17.80
CA SER A 139 -13.50 -6.57 -16.75
C SER A 139 -14.87 -6.98 -17.27
N LEU A 140 -15.18 -6.71 -18.55
CA LEU A 140 -16.49 -7.02 -19.13
C LEU A 140 -16.64 -8.52 -19.37
N ARG A 141 -15.58 -9.17 -19.88
CA ARG A 141 -15.57 -10.61 -20.17
C ARG A 141 -14.93 -11.45 -19.07
N GLN A 142 -14.56 -10.82 -17.96
CA GLN A 142 -13.96 -11.44 -16.78
C GLN A 142 -12.68 -12.20 -17.14
N ARG A 143 -11.74 -11.52 -17.79
CA ARG A 143 -10.45 -12.09 -18.18
C ARG A 143 -9.30 -11.25 -17.66
N VAL A 144 -8.25 -11.94 -17.22
CA VAL A 144 -6.93 -11.36 -16.99
C VAL A 144 -5.95 -12.06 -17.92
N TYR A 145 -5.16 -11.27 -18.64
CA TYR A 145 -4.15 -11.75 -19.58
C TYR A 145 -2.78 -11.47 -19.00
N VAL A 146 -1.93 -12.48 -18.99
CA VAL A 146 -0.60 -12.45 -18.36
C VAL A 146 0.43 -12.81 -19.41
N ALA A 147 1.36 -11.89 -19.70
CA ALA A 147 2.49 -12.18 -20.56
C ALA A 147 3.57 -12.93 -19.75
N ASN A 148 3.92 -14.14 -20.18
CA ASN A 148 4.89 -14.99 -19.50
C ASN A 148 6.21 -15.02 -20.27
N TYR A 149 7.16 -14.20 -19.83
CA TYR A 149 8.41 -13.96 -20.54
C TYR A 149 9.25 -15.24 -20.66
N GLY A 150 9.42 -15.98 -19.58
CA GLY A 150 10.30 -17.16 -19.51
C GLY A 150 9.70 -18.43 -20.08
N SER A 151 8.42 -18.41 -20.48
CA SER A 151 7.73 -19.57 -21.06
C SER A 151 7.12 -19.32 -22.43
N ASP A 152 7.47 -18.20 -23.07
CA ASP A 152 7.06 -17.85 -24.43
C ASP A 152 5.54 -17.98 -24.66
N SER A 153 4.75 -17.50 -23.69
CA SER A 153 3.32 -17.72 -23.66
C SER A 153 2.52 -16.57 -23.04
N VAL A 154 1.20 -16.63 -23.21
CA VAL A 154 0.24 -15.79 -22.50
C VAL A 154 -0.71 -16.68 -21.70
N SER A 155 -0.80 -16.47 -20.38
CA SER A 155 -1.81 -17.13 -19.55
C SER A 155 -3.08 -16.30 -19.50
N VAL A 156 -4.22 -16.96 -19.68
CA VAL A 156 -5.55 -16.35 -19.59
C VAL A 156 -6.23 -16.87 -18.33
N ILE A 157 -6.60 -15.97 -17.43
CA ILE A 157 -7.25 -16.27 -16.15
C ILE A 157 -8.70 -15.81 -16.23
N ASN A 158 -9.63 -16.61 -15.69
CA ASN A 158 -10.99 -16.18 -15.42
C ASN A 158 -11.00 -15.35 -14.13
N SER A 159 -11.35 -14.07 -14.23
CA SER A 159 -11.30 -13.14 -13.09
C SER A 159 -12.39 -13.39 -12.05
N GLN A 160 -13.40 -14.21 -12.32
CA GLN A 160 -14.47 -14.54 -11.38
C GLN A 160 -14.03 -15.61 -10.37
N ASN A 161 -13.42 -16.69 -10.85
CA ASN A 161 -13.05 -17.86 -10.04
C ASN A 161 -11.53 -18.07 -9.91
N ASN A 162 -10.71 -17.18 -10.49
CA ASN A 162 -9.24 -17.23 -10.45
C ASN A 162 -8.63 -18.53 -11.01
N THR A 163 -9.23 -19.10 -12.07
CA THR A 163 -8.70 -20.31 -12.73
C THR A 163 -8.13 -20.00 -14.11
N ILE A 164 -7.12 -20.76 -14.55
CA ILE A 164 -6.61 -20.71 -15.93
C ILE A 164 -7.70 -21.18 -16.90
N VAL A 165 -8.03 -20.33 -17.88
CA VAL A 165 -8.88 -20.65 -19.02
C VAL A 165 -8.04 -21.32 -20.11
N GLN A 166 -6.91 -20.71 -20.44
CA GLN A 166 -6.01 -21.19 -21.50
C GLN A 166 -4.60 -20.62 -21.30
N THR A 167 -3.58 -21.37 -21.72
CA THR A 167 -2.23 -20.85 -21.95
C THR A 167 -1.95 -20.86 -23.44
N ILE A 168 -1.71 -19.69 -24.02
CA ILE A 168 -1.47 -19.46 -25.44
C ILE A 168 0.05 -19.46 -25.65
N GLY A 169 0.59 -20.50 -26.28
CA GLY A 169 2.03 -20.60 -26.59
C GLY A 169 2.43 -19.93 -27.91
N GLY A 170 3.73 -19.84 -28.14
CA GLY A 170 4.30 -19.35 -29.41
C GLY A 170 4.50 -17.84 -29.48
N ILE A 171 4.43 -17.16 -28.33
CA ILE A 171 4.69 -15.73 -28.19
C ILE A 171 6.04 -15.55 -27.50
N PHE A 172 7.12 -15.63 -28.27
CA PHE A 172 8.49 -15.64 -27.75
C PHE A 172 8.78 -14.40 -26.89
N THR A 173 9.27 -14.61 -25.68
CA THR A 173 9.60 -13.56 -24.70
C THR A 173 8.47 -12.53 -24.54
N ALA A 174 7.25 -13.02 -24.33
CA ALA A 174 6.07 -12.20 -24.07
C ALA A 174 6.33 -11.28 -22.88
N ASN A 175 6.26 -9.96 -23.08
CA ASN A 175 6.70 -8.98 -22.09
C ASN A 175 5.56 -8.05 -21.63
N GLY A 176 5.24 -7.03 -22.41
CA GLY A 176 4.12 -6.12 -22.18
C GLY A 176 2.84 -6.64 -22.84
N ILE A 177 1.69 -6.30 -22.24
CA ILE A 177 0.39 -6.70 -22.77
C ILE A 177 -0.65 -5.59 -22.56
N ALA A 178 -1.48 -5.34 -23.57
CA ALA A 178 -2.60 -4.41 -23.52
C ALA A 178 -3.83 -5.02 -24.18
N HIS A 179 -5.02 -4.62 -23.73
CA HIS A 179 -6.30 -5.06 -24.30
C HIS A 179 -6.99 -3.91 -25.02
N ASP A 180 -7.40 -4.15 -26.26
CA ASP A 180 -8.37 -3.34 -27.01
C ASP A 180 -9.77 -3.91 -26.74
N PRO A 181 -10.59 -3.29 -25.87
CA PRO A 181 -11.93 -3.77 -25.58
C PRO A 181 -12.93 -3.57 -26.72
N GLN A 182 -12.67 -2.64 -27.65
CA GLN A 182 -13.56 -2.37 -28.79
C GLN A 182 -13.51 -3.50 -29.81
N ARG A 183 -12.31 -4.00 -30.12
CA ARG A 183 -12.09 -5.09 -31.08
C ARG A 183 -11.90 -6.45 -30.42
N ASN A 184 -11.79 -6.47 -29.10
CA ASN A 184 -11.50 -7.65 -28.31
C ASN A 184 -10.17 -8.32 -28.73
N ILE A 185 -9.13 -7.51 -28.91
CA ILE A 185 -7.78 -7.94 -29.29
C ILE A 185 -6.85 -7.68 -28.11
N ILE A 186 -6.02 -8.66 -27.75
CA ILE A 186 -4.88 -8.43 -26.87
C ILE A 186 -3.62 -8.23 -27.72
N TRP A 187 -2.82 -7.23 -27.37
CA TRP A 187 -1.57 -6.89 -28.03
C TRP A 187 -0.44 -7.25 -27.10
N VAL A 188 0.49 -8.07 -27.56
CA VAL A 188 1.58 -8.62 -26.74
C VAL A 188 2.91 -8.30 -27.37
N THR A 189 3.80 -7.64 -26.64
CA THR A 189 5.16 -7.41 -27.12
C THR A 189 6.02 -8.65 -26.94
N SER A 190 6.83 -8.95 -27.96
CA SER A 190 7.79 -10.04 -27.98
C SER A 190 9.19 -9.44 -27.94
N HIS A 191 9.76 -9.37 -26.74
CA HIS A 191 10.96 -8.56 -26.45
C HIS A 191 12.19 -8.95 -27.29
N SER A 192 12.42 -10.23 -27.53
CA SER A 192 13.61 -10.72 -28.24
C SER A 192 13.43 -10.86 -29.75
N THR A 193 12.21 -10.73 -30.26
CA THR A 193 11.92 -10.88 -31.70
C THR A 193 11.51 -9.57 -32.36
N ASP A 194 11.60 -8.45 -31.62
CA ASP A 194 11.29 -7.09 -32.10
C ASP A 194 9.90 -6.98 -32.74
N GLN A 195 8.93 -7.64 -32.10
CA GLN A 195 7.57 -7.79 -32.63
C GLN A 195 6.51 -7.40 -31.60
N VAL A 196 5.34 -7.03 -32.10
CA VAL A 196 4.09 -7.06 -31.35
C VAL A 196 3.12 -8.04 -32.03
N THR A 197 2.56 -8.95 -31.24
CA THR A 197 1.65 -9.99 -31.72
C THR A 197 0.23 -9.69 -31.25
N PRO A 198 -0.71 -9.37 -32.17
CA PRO A 198 -2.11 -9.27 -31.84
C PRO A 198 -2.72 -10.67 -31.71
N ILE A 199 -3.58 -10.86 -30.72
CA ILE A 199 -4.33 -12.10 -30.51
C ILE A 199 -5.80 -11.73 -30.38
N GLN A 200 -6.61 -12.21 -31.32
CA GLN A 200 -8.05 -12.03 -31.29
C GLN A 200 -8.65 -12.91 -30.19
N VAL A 201 -9.41 -12.29 -29.29
CA VAL A 201 -10.28 -13.01 -28.35
C VAL A 201 -11.61 -13.25 -29.06
N ASN A 202 -11.98 -14.51 -29.24
CA ASN A 202 -13.20 -14.88 -29.96
C ASN A 202 -14.45 -14.59 -29.14
N ALA A 203 -15.63 -14.69 -29.76
CA ALA A 203 -16.91 -14.31 -29.16
C ALA A 203 -17.25 -15.07 -27.86
N ASP A 204 -16.72 -16.28 -27.68
CA ASP A 204 -16.91 -17.10 -26.48
C ASP A 204 -16.01 -16.67 -25.29
N ALA A 205 -15.06 -15.76 -25.53
CA ALA A 205 -14.02 -15.34 -24.58
C ALA A 205 -13.19 -16.51 -24.01
N THR A 206 -13.18 -17.67 -24.66
CA THR A 206 -12.44 -18.88 -24.23
C THR A 206 -11.53 -19.42 -25.32
N THR A 207 -11.74 -19.02 -26.57
CA THR A 207 -10.85 -19.35 -27.69
C THR A 207 -10.14 -18.11 -28.21
N PHE A 208 -8.93 -18.32 -28.73
CA PHE A 208 -8.02 -17.25 -29.14
C PHE A 208 -7.40 -17.55 -30.50
N THR A 209 -7.27 -16.52 -31.32
CA THR A 209 -6.64 -16.63 -32.65
C THR A 209 -5.45 -15.69 -32.70
N ILE A 210 -4.24 -16.27 -32.79
CA ILE A 210 -3.01 -15.50 -32.99
C ILE A 210 -3.03 -14.94 -34.41
N LEU A 211 -2.91 -13.61 -34.52
CA LEU A 211 -2.86 -12.91 -35.79
C LEU A 211 -1.40 -12.68 -36.20
N PRO A 212 -1.12 -12.33 -37.48
CA PRO A 212 0.24 -12.06 -37.92
C PRO A 212 0.93 -11.01 -37.05
N ALA A 213 2.13 -11.35 -36.56
CA ALA A 213 2.96 -10.44 -35.80
C ALA A 213 3.44 -9.29 -36.67
N LEU A 214 3.59 -8.11 -36.05
CA LEU A 214 4.07 -6.89 -36.69
C LEU A 214 5.47 -6.60 -36.18
N SER A 215 6.42 -6.40 -37.09
CA SER A 215 7.77 -5.95 -36.74
C SER A 215 7.74 -4.49 -36.29
N VAL A 216 8.25 -4.23 -35.09
CA VAL A 216 8.34 -2.90 -34.48
C VAL A 216 9.82 -2.52 -34.35
N GLY A 217 10.17 -1.59 -33.45
CA GLY A 217 11.58 -1.30 -33.15
C GLY A 217 12.18 -2.29 -32.15
N ASP A 218 13.49 -2.15 -31.93
CA ASP A 218 14.27 -3.08 -31.14
C ASP A 218 13.89 -3.11 -29.65
N GLN A 219 13.82 -4.32 -29.09
CA GLN A 219 13.45 -4.64 -27.70
C GLN A 219 12.15 -3.97 -27.23
N PRO A 220 10.99 -4.36 -27.79
CA PRO A 220 9.71 -3.82 -27.36
C PRO A 220 9.41 -4.22 -25.90
N TRP A 221 9.05 -3.23 -25.09
CA TRP A 221 8.79 -3.38 -23.67
C TRP A 221 7.29 -3.26 -23.36
N GLY A 222 6.80 -2.05 -23.10
CA GLY A 222 5.37 -1.81 -22.87
C GLY A 222 4.58 -1.70 -24.17
N VAL A 223 3.27 -1.90 -24.04
CA VAL A 223 2.28 -1.63 -25.09
C VAL A 223 1.04 -1.00 -24.43
N ALA A 224 0.41 -0.05 -25.12
CA ALA A 224 -0.84 0.56 -24.66
C ALA A 224 -1.80 0.77 -25.83
N TYR A 225 -3.09 0.64 -25.55
CA TYR A 225 -4.17 0.95 -26.50
C TYR A 225 -4.84 2.26 -26.13
N ASP A 226 -4.92 3.18 -27.08
CA ASP A 226 -5.69 4.42 -26.98
C ASP A 226 -7.06 4.27 -27.66
N PRO A 227 -8.17 4.29 -26.91
CA PRO A 227 -9.51 4.18 -27.48
C PRO A 227 -9.98 5.44 -28.22
N VAL A 228 -9.34 6.61 -28.03
CA VAL A 228 -9.75 7.88 -28.64
C VAL A 228 -9.27 7.95 -30.09
N HIS A 229 -7.98 7.74 -30.33
CA HIS A 229 -7.43 7.70 -31.69
C HIS A 229 -7.50 6.31 -32.33
N GLN A 230 -7.88 5.27 -31.56
CA GLN A 230 -7.87 3.87 -31.97
C GLN A 230 -6.48 3.41 -32.44
N TYR A 231 -5.46 3.80 -31.68
CA TYR A 231 -4.07 3.45 -31.94
C TYR A 231 -3.49 2.57 -30.84
N VAL A 232 -2.55 1.72 -31.23
CA VAL A 232 -1.72 0.92 -30.32
C VAL A 232 -0.30 1.48 -30.38
N TYR A 233 0.27 1.70 -29.22
CA TYR A 233 1.60 2.26 -29.04
C TYR A 233 2.51 1.20 -28.45
N VAL A 234 3.70 1.02 -29.00
CA VAL A 234 4.69 0.05 -28.54
C VAL A 234 5.97 0.80 -28.23
N ALA A 235 6.42 0.75 -26.97
CA ALA A 235 7.72 1.33 -26.58
C ALA A 235 8.84 0.36 -26.95
N ASN A 236 9.73 0.79 -27.82
CA ASN A 236 10.88 0.01 -28.26
C ASN A 236 12.12 0.50 -27.50
N SER A 237 12.50 -0.25 -26.48
CA SER A 237 13.42 0.23 -25.45
C SER A 237 14.87 0.35 -25.91
N LEU A 238 15.32 -0.50 -26.83
CA LEU A 238 16.70 -0.44 -27.33
C LEU A 238 16.86 0.57 -28.47
N SER A 239 15.81 0.74 -29.29
CA SER A 239 15.84 1.66 -30.44
C SER A 239 15.40 3.09 -30.12
N ASP A 240 15.18 3.42 -28.84
CA ASP A 240 14.74 4.75 -28.38
C ASP A 240 13.56 5.31 -29.17
N SER A 241 12.54 4.47 -29.37
CA SER A 241 11.40 4.81 -30.24
C SER A 241 10.06 4.30 -29.72
N VAL A 242 8.97 4.85 -30.25
CA VAL A 242 7.61 4.34 -30.03
C VAL A 242 6.93 4.10 -31.37
N THR A 243 6.56 2.85 -31.65
CA THR A 243 5.81 2.49 -32.85
C THR A 243 4.31 2.71 -32.64
N VAL A 244 3.65 3.37 -33.59
CA VAL A 244 2.22 3.67 -33.59
C VAL A 244 1.53 2.81 -34.65
N ILE A 245 0.53 2.03 -34.24
CA ILE A 245 -0.18 1.07 -35.08
C ILE A 245 -1.66 1.44 -35.10
N ASN A 246 -2.28 1.40 -36.27
CA ASN A 246 -3.72 1.56 -36.39
C ASN A 246 -4.41 0.29 -35.89
N ALA A 247 -5.27 0.38 -34.87
CA ALA A 247 -5.88 -0.79 -34.25
C ALA A 247 -6.87 -1.53 -35.18
N GLU A 248 -7.50 -0.81 -36.11
CA GLU A 248 -8.44 -1.38 -37.09
C GLU A 248 -7.71 -2.14 -38.19
N THR A 249 -6.77 -1.47 -38.85
CA THR A 249 -6.10 -2.02 -40.03
C THR A 249 -4.90 -2.90 -39.66
N ARG A 250 -4.41 -2.79 -38.42
CA ARG A 250 -3.15 -3.38 -37.92
C ARG A 250 -1.93 -2.95 -38.72
N ALA A 251 -2.02 -1.81 -39.42
CA ALA A 251 -0.90 -1.24 -40.14
C ALA A 251 -0.10 -0.29 -39.24
N ILE A 252 1.22 -0.34 -39.36
CA ILE A 252 2.11 0.67 -38.74
C ILE A 252 1.83 2.01 -39.40
N VAL A 253 1.46 2.99 -38.58
CA VAL A 253 1.20 4.37 -39.02
C VAL A 253 2.50 5.15 -39.07
N THR A 254 3.31 5.06 -38.00
CA THR A 254 4.61 5.74 -37.90
C THR A 254 5.43 5.15 -36.74
N THR A 255 6.71 5.48 -36.70
CA THR A 255 7.60 5.26 -35.54
C THR A 255 8.15 6.60 -35.09
N LEU A 256 7.84 6.96 -33.84
CA LEU A 256 8.23 8.22 -33.23
C LEU A 256 9.63 8.08 -32.62
N THR A 257 10.47 9.10 -32.78
CA THR A 257 11.87 9.13 -32.29
C THR A 257 12.23 10.52 -31.74
N GLY A 258 13.42 10.67 -31.16
CA GLY A 258 13.99 11.97 -30.76
C GLY A 258 13.54 12.52 -29.40
N HIS A 259 12.52 11.91 -28.79
CA HIS A 259 12.00 12.30 -27.48
C HIS A 259 12.12 11.20 -26.42
N PHE A 260 12.66 10.05 -26.80
CA PHE A 260 12.73 8.86 -25.97
C PHE A 260 14.17 8.53 -25.63
N LEU A 261 14.35 7.99 -24.43
CA LEU A 261 15.61 7.37 -24.00
C LEU A 261 15.26 6.16 -23.15
N ARG A 262 15.45 4.98 -23.74
CA ARG A 262 15.03 3.69 -23.22
C ARG A 262 13.57 3.70 -22.74
N PRO A 263 12.59 3.90 -23.65
CA PRO A 263 11.18 3.95 -23.28
C PRO A 263 10.72 2.59 -22.76
N PHE A 264 10.11 2.56 -21.57
CA PHE A 264 9.74 1.32 -20.87
C PHE A 264 8.22 1.11 -20.83
N HIS A 265 7.56 1.61 -19.78
CA HIS A 265 6.10 1.52 -19.66
C HIS A 265 5.45 2.73 -20.33
N LEU A 266 4.24 2.49 -20.83
CA LEU A 266 3.37 3.53 -21.34
C LEU A 266 1.93 3.25 -20.96
N ALA A 267 1.13 4.30 -20.83
CA ALA A 267 -0.32 4.16 -20.70
C ALA A 267 -1.03 5.27 -21.47
N ALA A 268 -2.15 4.89 -22.08
CA ALA A 268 -3.04 5.82 -22.74
C ALA A 268 -4.07 6.34 -21.74
N ASN A 269 -4.34 7.63 -21.81
CA ASN A 269 -5.41 8.27 -21.07
C ASN A 269 -6.70 8.22 -21.90
N PRO A 270 -7.66 7.35 -21.55
CA PRO A 270 -8.86 7.16 -22.35
C PRO A 270 -9.78 8.39 -22.39
N LEU A 271 -9.60 9.36 -21.48
CA LEU A 271 -10.35 10.62 -21.49
C LEU A 271 -9.82 11.59 -22.55
N THR A 272 -8.49 11.68 -22.71
CA THR A 272 -7.85 12.72 -23.54
C THR A 272 -7.25 12.21 -24.84
N GLY A 273 -7.06 10.89 -24.98
CA GLY A 273 -6.35 10.27 -26.09
C GLY A 273 -4.84 10.47 -26.06
N LYS A 274 -4.30 11.06 -24.98
CA LYS A 274 -2.86 11.23 -24.81
C LYS A 274 -2.22 9.97 -24.28
N VAL A 275 -1.00 9.69 -24.73
CA VAL A 275 -0.19 8.57 -24.26
C VAL A 275 1.04 9.10 -23.55
N TYR A 276 1.29 8.58 -22.35
CA TYR A 276 2.43 8.94 -21.52
C TYR A 276 3.43 7.80 -21.55
N VAL A 277 4.70 8.12 -21.78
CA VAL A 277 5.78 7.13 -21.92
C VAL A 277 6.91 7.49 -20.96
N VAL A 278 7.29 6.56 -20.08
CA VAL A 278 8.44 6.77 -19.19
C VAL A 278 9.75 6.60 -19.96
N ASN A 279 10.67 7.55 -19.79
CA ASN A 279 12.03 7.45 -20.30
C ASN A 279 12.94 6.96 -19.17
N PHE A 280 13.21 5.65 -19.15
CA PHE A 280 13.94 4.98 -18.07
C PHE A 280 15.47 5.09 -18.21
N GLY A 281 16.00 5.48 -19.38
CA GLY A 281 17.44 5.43 -19.68
C GLY A 281 18.24 6.67 -19.26
N GLY A 282 19.48 6.49 -18.80
CA GLY A 282 20.42 7.59 -18.60
C GLY A 282 20.00 8.60 -17.51
N PRO A 283 20.42 9.89 -17.60
CA PRO A 283 20.05 10.91 -16.63
C PRO A 283 18.62 11.45 -16.81
N THR A 284 17.78 10.85 -17.68
CA THR A 284 16.47 11.42 -17.98
C THR A 284 15.51 11.22 -16.82
N GLN A 285 14.98 12.34 -16.35
CA GLN A 285 13.95 12.44 -15.33
C GLN A 285 12.69 12.97 -16.03
N ASN A 286 12.15 12.27 -17.02
CA ASN A 286 11.00 12.79 -17.77
C ASN A 286 10.03 11.72 -18.30
N VAL A 287 8.83 12.18 -18.61
CA VAL A 287 7.78 11.43 -19.29
C VAL A 287 7.44 12.13 -20.61
N ALA A 288 7.54 11.40 -21.72
CA ALA A 288 7.12 11.92 -23.02
C ALA A 288 5.59 11.85 -23.15
N VAL A 289 4.99 12.88 -23.73
CA VAL A 289 3.55 13.00 -23.97
C VAL A 289 3.28 12.95 -25.45
N ILE A 290 2.49 11.97 -25.89
CA ILE A 290 2.11 11.75 -27.29
C ILE A 290 0.63 12.06 -27.45
N ASN A 291 0.25 12.64 -28.59
CA ASN A 291 -1.14 12.79 -29.01
C ASN A 291 -1.27 12.34 -30.46
N GLY A 292 -2.04 11.26 -30.70
CA GLY A 292 -2.12 10.62 -32.01
C GLY A 292 -0.73 10.20 -32.51
N THR A 293 -0.25 10.82 -33.58
CA THR A 293 1.06 10.52 -34.21
C THR A 293 2.14 11.56 -33.91
N THR A 294 1.94 12.43 -32.92
CA THR A 294 2.87 13.53 -32.61
C THR A 294 3.33 13.48 -31.16
N VAL A 295 4.63 13.64 -30.91
CA VAL A 295 5.14 13.89 -29.56
C VAL A 295 4.96 15.38 -29.25
N LEU A 296 4.24 15.69 -28.18
CA LEU A 296 3.93 17.07 -27.78
C LEU A 296 5.08 17.71 -27.00
N LYS A 297 5.57 17.00 -25.97
CA LYS A 297 6.61 17.49 -25.04
C LYS A 297 7.11 16.36 -24.16
N ASN A 298 8.20 16.63 -23.44
CA ASN A 298 8.63 15.84 -22.29
C ASN A 298 8.34 16.64 -21.01
N VAL A 299 7.69 16.00 -20.04
CA VAL A 299 7.41 16.57 -18.72
C VAL A 299 8.55 16.19 -17.78
N SER A 300 9.25 17.18 -17.23
CA SER A 300 10.32 16.96 -16.24
C SER A 300 9.76 16.42 -14.92
N LEU A 301 10.44 15.45 -14.33
CA LEU A 301 10.18 14.87 -13.01
C LEU A 301 11.14 15.41 -11.95
N TYR A 302 11.88 16.48 -12.30
CA TYR A 302 12.89 17.10 -11.45
C TYR A 302 13.90 16.08 -10.93
N ASP A 303 14.13 15.99 -9.63
CA ASP A 303 15.11 15.10 -9.01
C ASP A 303 14.67 13.62 -8.96
N SER A 304 13.46 13.29 -9.43
CA SER A 304 12.93 11.92 -9.45
C SER A 304 13.38 11.18 -10.72
N LYS A 305 14.42 10.35 -10.57
CA LYS A 305 15.12 9.59 -11.62
C LYS A 305 14.53 8.21 -11.85
N GLU A 306 14.86 7.65 -13.01
CA GLU A 306 14.50 6.27 -13.36
C GLU A 306 12.99 6.01 -13.23
N PRO A 307 12.14 6.78 -13.94
CA PRO A 307 10.72 6.49 -13.97
C PRO A 307 10.48 5.11 -14.59
N TYR A 308 9.64 4.31 -13.95
CA TYR A 308 9.44 2.90 -14.29
C TYR A 308 7.97 2.59 -14.58
N GLY A 309 7.15 2.36 -13.56
CA GLY A 309 5.71 2.16 -13.72
C GLY A 309 4.94 3.46 -13.87
N LEU A 310 3.85 3.46 -14.62
CA LEU A 310 2.92 4.57 -14.67
C LEU A 310 1.47 4.11 -14.76
N ALA A 311 0.56 4.90 -14.19
CA ALA A 311 -0.88 4.64 -14.19
C ALA A 311 -1.67 5.93 -14.41
N ILE A 312 -2.83 5.82 -15.07
CA ILE A 312 -3.70 6.95 -15.40
C ILE A 312 -4.95 6.90 -14.55
N ASP A 313 -5.21 7.98 -13.80
CA ASP A 313 -6.52 8.28 -13.22
C ASP A 313 -7.29 9.14 -14.23
N GLU A 314 -8.10 8.47 -15.04
CA GLU A 314 -8.88 9.13 -16.07
C GLU A 314 -10.03 9.98 -15.52
N THR A 315 -10.46 9.75 -14.26
CA THR A 315 -11.52 10.53 -13.63
C THR A 315 -11.03 11.91 -13.25
N ARG A 316 -9.78 12.01 -12.78
CA ARG A 316 -9.15 13.27 -12.34
C ARG A 316 -8.17 13.85 -13.35
N ASN A 317 -7.94 13.14 -14.46
CA ASN A 317 -6.92 13.46 -15.45
C ASN A 317 -5.52 13.61 -14.82
N LEU A 318 -5.18 12.66 -13.94
CA LEU A 318 -3.89 12.58 -13.26
C LEU A 318 -3.10 11.38 -13.77
N ILE A 319 -1.78 11.52 -13.78
CA ILE A 319 -0.83 10.51 -14.20
C ILE A 319 0.13 10.30 -13.04
N TYR A 320 0.13 9.09 -12.50
CA TYR A 320 1.01 8.68 -11.42
C TYR A 320 2.18 7.90 -12.00
N VAL A 321 3.40 8.26 -11.60
CA VAL A 321 4.64 7.67 -12.11
C VAL A 321 5.47 7.19 -10.93
N ALA A 322 5.71 5.88 -10.85
CA ALA A 322 6.64 5.30 -9.89
C ALA A 322 8.07 5.49 -10.40
N THR A 323 8.96 5.97 -9.53
CA THR A 323 10.37 6.18 -9.85
C THR A 323 11.24 5.26 -9.01
N VAL A 324 12.33 4.75 -9.57
CA VAL A 324 13.26 3.89 -8.83
C VAL A 324 14.21 4.71 -7.96
N GLU A 325 14.52 5.95 -8.31
CA GLU A 325 15.35 6.81 -7.46
C GLU A 325 14.71 8.21 -7.30
N PRO A 326 14.47 8.73 -6.09
CA PRO A 326 14.68 8.13 -4.77
C PRO A 326 13.44 7.36 -4.26
N HIS A 327 12.83 6.50 -5.08
CA HIS A 327 11.61 5.75 -4.77
C HIS A 327 10.38 6.61 -4.45
N ARG A 328 9.86 7.31 -5.47
CA ARG A 328 8.71 8.21 -5.33
C ARG A 328 7.57 7.83 -6.23
N ILE A 329 6.39 8.34 -5.91
CA ILE A 329 5.27 8.47 -6.84
C ILE A 329 5.19 9.94 -7.24
N VAL A 330 5.56 10.25 -8.48
CA VAL A 330 5.42 11.56 -9.10
C VAL A 330 4.01 11.70 -9.67
N VAL A 331 3.44 12.90 -9.60
CA VAL A 331 2.13 13.20 -10.17
C VAL A 331 2.24 14.27 -11.26
N ILE A 332 1.67 13.96 -12.42
CA ILE A 332 1.50 14.86 -13.56
C ILE A 332 0.01 15.09 -13.77
N GLY A 333 -0.39 16.32 -14.09
CA GLY A 333 -1.79 16.67 -14.33
C GLY A 333 -1.97 18.12 -14.74
N PRO A 334 -3.20 18.66 -14.70
CA PRO A 334 -3.45 20.05 -15.02
C PRO A 334 -2.96 21.00 -13.91
N ALA A 335 -2.27 22.08 -14.28
CA ALA A 335 -1.88 23.18 -13.40
C ALA A 335 -1.92 24.52 -14.14
N ASN A 336 -2.38 25.59 -13.48
CA ASN A 336 -2.41 26.96 -14.03
C ASN A 336 -3.04 27.06 -15.43
N GLY A 337 -4.13 26.30 -15.65
CA GLY A 337 -4.82 26.25 -16.95
C GLY A 337 -4.07 25.50 -18.06
N GLN A 338 -2.92 24.88 -17.76
CA GLN A 338 -2.13 24.08 -18.70
C GLN A 338 -2.19 22.59 -18.35
N PRO A 339 -2.38 21.70 -19.33
CA PRO A 339 -2.35 20.26 -19.10
C PRO A 339 -0.91 19.72 -19.02
N ASP A 340 -0.79 18.49 -18.50
CA ASP A 340 0.43 17.69 -18.45
C ASP A 340 1.61 18.44 -17.80
N GLN A 341 1.36 18.97 -16.60
CA GLN A 341 2.34 19.66 -15.76
C GLN A 341 2.75 18.75 -14.61
N PHE A 342 4.01 18.84 -14.23
CA PHE A 342 4.47 18.25 -12.99
C PHE A 342 3.79 18.97 -11.81
N LEU A 343 3.12 18.19 -10.96
CA LEU A 343 2.41 18.73 -9.80
C LEU A 343 3.21 18.57 -8.50
N GLY A 344 3.98 17.49 -8.40
CA GLY A 344 4.79 17.16 -7.23
C GLY A 344 5.00 15.66 -7.08
N TRP A 345 5.40 15.22 -5.89
CA TRP A 345 5.70 13.81 -5.61
C TRP A 345 5.36 13.41 -4.17
N ALA A 346 5.21 12.10 -3.98
CA ALA A 346 5.09 11.44 -2.70
C ALA A 346 6.25 10.45 -2.51
N ALA A 347 6.95 10.53 -1.39
CA ALA A 347 8.00 9.58 -0.99
C ALA A 347 7.51 8.70 0.16
N PHE A 348 7.95 7.45 0.19
CA PHE A 348 7.53 6.44 1.16
C PHE A 348 8.75 5.91 1.90
N HIS A 349 8.70 5.84 3.23
CA HIS A 349 9.86 5.47 4.06
C HIS A 349 9.47 4.49 5.17
N ARG A 350 10.35 3.52 5.49
CA ARG A 350 10.16 2.63 6.64
C ARG A 350 10.73 3.23 7.92
N GLY A 351 9.94 3.20 8.99
CA GLY A 351 10.26 3.80 10.29
C GLY A 351 10.01 5.31 10.29
N TYR A 352 9.50 5.82 11.40
CA TYR A 352 9.11 7.22 11.54
C TYR A 352 10.30 8.18 11.34
N ASN A 353 10.19 9.12 10.40
CA ASN A 353 11.21 10.15 10.09
C ASN A 353 12.62 9.63 9.75
N ASN A 354 12.74 8.42 9.19
CA ASN A 354 14.02 7.92 8.69
C ASN A 354 14.11 7.97 7.16
N PRO A 355 14.50 9.11 6.55
CA PRO A 355 14.65 9.23 5.09
C PRO A 355 15.73 8.31 4.53
N ARG A 356 16.52 7.62 5.37
CA ARG A 356 17.56 6.66 4.95
C ARG A 356 17.02 5.27 4.59
N ARG A 357 15.73 5.00 4.75
CA ARG A 357 15.09 3.72 4.37
C ARG A 357 13.87 3.93 3.48
N PRO A 358 14.06 4.37 2.22
CA PRO A 358 12.96 4.51 1.27
C PRO A 358 12.33 3.16 0.95
N VAL A 359 11.02 3.14 0.72
CA VAL A 359 10.29 1.95 0.26
C VAL A 359 10.43 1.89 -1.25
N PRO A 360 11.05 0.85 -1.81
CA PRO A 360 11.23 0.76 -3.24
C PRO A 360 9.90 0.68 -3.97
N MET A 361 9.72 1.48 -5.01
CA MET A 361 8.53 1.45 -5.86
C MET A 361 8.91 0.98 -7.25
N ARG A 362 8.06 0.15 -7.85
CA ARG A 362 8.33 -0.39 -9.19
C ARG A 362 7.16 -0.15 -10.15
N VAL A 363 6.12 -0.98 -10.10
CA VAL A 363 4.94 -0.82 -10.94
C VAL A 363 3.76 -0.32 -10.14
N ILE A 364 2.88 0.44 -10.79
CA ILE A 364 1.78 1.16 -10.16
C ILE A 364 0.48 0.92 -10.93
N ALA A 365 -0.64 0.83 -10.22
CA ALA A 365 -1.99 0.81 -10.77
C ALA A 365 -2.89 1.74 -9.95
N VAL A 366 -4.00 2.15 -10.54
CA VAL A 366 -4.97 3.05 -9.91
C VAL A 366 -6.39 2.49 -10.03
N ASN A 367 -7.12 2.54 -8.93
CA ASN A 367 -8.57 2.47 -8.96
C ASN A 367 -9.14 3.88 -8.69
N PRO A 368 -9.64 4.58 -9.72
CA PRO A 368 -10.14 5.93 -9.57
C PRO A 368 -11.56 6.01 -8.97
N SER A 369 -12.19 4.87 -8.71
CA SER A 369 -13.64 4.72 -8.41
C SER A 369 -13.95 4.25 -6.98
N VAL A 370 -12.96 3.76 -6.23
CA VAL A 370 -13.15 3.19 -4.88
C VAL A 370 -12.34 4.00 -3.86
N GLY A 371 -13.04 4.74 -2.98
CA GLY A 371 -12.49 5.76 -2.06
C GLY A 371 -13.52 6.18 -0.99
N PRO A 372 -13.16 6.62 0.24
CA PRO A 372 -14.12 6.84 1.33
C PRO A 372 -14.80 8.23 1.37
N SER A 373 -14.58 9.10 0.39
CA SER A 373 -15.32 10.37 0.26
C SER A 373 -15.36 10.80 -1.21
N GLY A 374 -16.25 11.74 -1.56
CA GLY A 374 -16.62 12.14 -2.93
C GLY A 374 -15.51 12.56 -3.90
N ASP A 375 -14.25 12.58 -3.47
CA ASP A 375 -13.05 12.76 -4.29
C ASP A 375 -12.31 11.44 -4.56
N GLY A 376 -12.98 10.30 -4.37
CA GLY A 376 -12.42 8.97 -4.02
C GLY A 376 -11.77 8.11 -5.10
N GLY A 377 -10.56 7.63 -4.80
CA GLY A 377 -9.79 6.61 -5.52
C GLY A 377 -8.57 6.20 -4.67
N HIS A 378 -7.85 5.15 -5.07
CA HIS A 378 -6.64 4.69 -4.39
C HIS A 378 -5.61 4.12 -5.38
N LEU A 379 -4.37 4.01 -4.93
CA LEU A 379 -3.27 3.48 -5.73
C LEU A 379 -2.81 2.14 -5.19
N TRP A 380 -2.23 1.35 -6.08
CA TRP A 380 -1.45 0.17 -5.74
C TRP A 380 -0.06 0.32 -6.32
N ALA A 381 0.96 0.02 -5.53
CA ALA A 381 2.33 -0.03 -6.02
C ALA A 381 3.01 -1.32 -5.55
N THR A 382 3.84 -1.94 -6.39
CA THR A 382 4.67 -3.05 -5.95
C THR A 382 5.96 -2.54 -5.33
N THR A 383 6.36 -3.18 -4.23
CA THR A 383 7.58 -2.84 -3.50
C THR A 383 8.55 -4.01 -3.49
N THR A 384 9.75 -3.79 -4.02
CA THR A 384 10.81 -4.82 -4.05
C THR A 384 12.17 -4.20 -4.37
N LEU A 385 13.22 -4.71 -3.72
CA LEU A 385 14.63 -4.44 -4.09
C LEU A 385 15.20 -5.48 -5.05
N GLY A 386 14.50 -6.60 -5.28
CA GLY A 386 14.99 -7.70 -6.12
C GLY A 386 16.18 -8.49 -5.57
N ASP A 387 16.88 -7.98 -4.55
CA ASP A 387 17.99 -8.64 -3.86
C ASP A 387 17.55 -9.42 -2.60
N GLY A 388 16.26 -9.39 -2.27
CA GLY A 388 15.67 -10.07 -1.11
C GLY A 388 15.90 -9.36 0.23
N SER A 389 16.51 -8.18 0.25
CA SER A 389 16.72 -7.40 1.47
C SER A 389 15.45 -6.71 1.98
N GLU A 390 14.42 -6.62 1.15
CA GLU A 390 13.06 -6.22 1.53
C GLU A 390 12.03 -7.25 1.11
N ALA A 391 10.95 -7.33 1.90
CA ALA A 391 9.79 -8.16 1.56
C ALA A 391 9.19 -7.70 0.22
N ASN A 392 8.80 -8.68 -0.60
CA ASN A 392 8.01 -8.41 -1.79
C ASN A 392 6.58 -8.11 -1.38
N GLN A 393 6.08 -6.90 -1.67
CA GLN A 393 4.74 -6.48 -1.24
C GLN A 393 4.00 -5.76 -2.36
N ALA A 394 2.68 -5.80 -2.27
CA ALA A 394 1.78 -4.87 -2.94
C ALA A 394 1.29 -3.87 -1.89
N LEU A 395 1.56 -2.61 -2.13
CA LEU A 395 1.24 -1.50 -1.26
C LEU A 395 -0.07 -0.88 -1.70
N PHE A 396 -1.11 -1.01 -0.87
CA PHE A 396 -2.35 -0.28 -0.99
C PHE A 396 -2.14 1.12 -0.43
N ILE A 397 -2.34 2.15 -1.24
CA ILE A 397 -2.10 3.54 -0.85
C ILE A 397 -3.45 4.29 -0.86
N PRO A 398 -4.07 4.48 0.31
CA PRO A 398 -5.34 5.17 0.42
C PRO A 398 -5.19 6.68 0.19
N LYS A 399 -6.12 7.23 -0.61
CA LYS A 399 -6.23 8.66 -1.00
C LYS A 399 -5.05 9.14 -1.85
N GLY A 400 -5.34 10.08 -2.75
CA GLY A 400 -4.45 10.46 -3.83
C GLY A 400 -4.02 11.93 -3.80
N TRP A 401 -3.56 12.40 -4.96
CA TRP A 401 -3.14 13.78 -5.13
C TRP A 401 -4.28 14.78 -4.82
N GLY A 402 -3.93 15.95 -4.26
CA GLY A 402 -4.92 16.96 -3.81
C GLY A 402 -5.40 16.73 -2.38
N GLY A 403 -6.02 15.58 -2.11
CA GLY A 403 -6.51 15.20 -0.78
C GLY A 403 -5.42 14.77 0.21
N GLY A 404 -4.21 14.48 -0.28
CA GLY A 404 -3.13 13.93 0.54
C GLY A 404 -3.19 12.41 0.63
N PHE A 405 -2.08 11.78 1.01
CA PHE A 405 -1.95 10.34 1.10
C PHE A 405 -2.04 9.89 2.57
N HIS A 406 -2.81 8.85 2.85
CA HIS A 406 -2.82 8.21 4.17
C HIS A 406 -1.72 7.16 4.28
N LEU A 407 -1.47 6.65 5.50
CA LEU A 407 -0.48 5.58 5.64
C LEU A 407 -0.91 4.39 4.77
N PRO A 408 0.02 3.88 3.95
CA PRO A 408 -0.28 2.79 3.08
C PRO A 408 -0.27 1.46 3.84
N LEU A 409 -1.00 0.49 3.31
CA LEU A 409 -1.15 -0.85 3.87
C LEU A 409 -0.45 -1.84 2.94
N ALA A 410 0.47 -2.63 3.48
CA ALA A 410 1.20 -3.62 2.70
C ALA A 410 0.51 -4.99 2.73
N GLN A 411 0.43 -5.64 1.58
CA GLN A 411 0.08 -7.05 1.43
C GLN A 411 1.28 -7.78 0.86
N ASN A 412 1.77 -8.82 1.55
CA ASN A 412 2.87 -9.64 1.05
C ASN A 412 2.47 -10.34 -0.26
N VAL A 413 3.44 -10.43 -1.18
CA VAL A 413 3.38 -11.27 -2.37
C VAL A 413 4.54 -12.26 -2.30
N ASP A 414 4.28 -13.52 -2.66
CA ASP A 414 5.21 -14.63 -2.33
C ASP A 414 6.56 -14.55 -3.05
N TYR A 415 6.59 -13.91 -4.21
CA TYR A 415 7.77 -13.80 -5.05
C TYR A 415 7.99 -12.38 -5.55
N TYR A 416 9.17 -12.16 -6.13
CA TYR A 416 9.55 -10.91 -6.77
C TYR A 416 8.51 -10.46 -7.81
N PRO A 417 7.84 -9.31 -7.58
CA PRO A 417 6.94 -8.71 -8.54
C PRO A 417 7.77 -7.96 -9.59
N ALA A 418 7.80 -8.49 -10.81
CA ALA A 418 8.54 -7.89 -11.91
C ALA A 418 7.76 -6.67 -12.44
N ASP A 419 6.95 -6.85 -13.49
CA ASP A 419 6.50 -5.71 -14.30
C ASP A 419 4.97 -5.61 -14.39
N GLY A 420 4.22 -6.51 -13.73
CA GLY A 420 2.76 -6.60 -13.87
C GLY A 420 2.00 -6.28 -12.60
N ILE A 421 1.17 -5.25 -12.68
CA ILE A 421 0.06 -5.00 -11.77
C ILE A 421 -1.15 -4.50 -12.55
N ALA A 422 -2.35 -5.01 -12.25
CA ALA A 422 -3.58 -4.55 -12.89
C ALA A 422 -4.78 -4.63 -11.94
N VAL A 423 -5.71 -3.69 -12.08
CA VAL A 423 -6.94 -3.61 -11.29
C VAL A 423 -8.13 -4.04 -12.14
N ASP A 424 -8.87 -5.05 -11.67
CA ASP A 424 -10.20 -5.39 -12.18
C ASP A 424 -11.27 -4.70 -11.32
N ARG A 425 -11.77 -3.58 -11.84
CA ARG A 425 -12.75 -2.73 -11.17
C ARG A 425 -14.13 -3.39 -11.06
N ALA A 426 -14.46 -4.34 -11.92
CA ALA A 426 -15.75 -5.03 -11.88
C ALA A 426 -15.80 -6.08 -10.78
N THR A 427 -14.68 -6.73 -10.49
CA THR A 427 -14.58 -7.76 -9.45
C THR A 427 -13.96 -7.26 -8.14
N ASN A 428 -13.51 -6.00 -8.10
CA ASN A 428 -12.72 -5.41 -7.01
C ASN A 428 -11.52 -6.28 -6.66
N ARG A 429 -10.68 -6.56 -7.67
CA ARG A 429 -9.47 -7.38 -7.52
C ARG A 429 -8.27 -6.67 -8.11
N VAL A 430 -7.13 -6.87 -7.47
CA VAL A 430 -5.82 -6.50 -7.99
C VAL A 430 -5.04 -7.76 -8.28
N TYR A 431 -4.40 -7.80 -9.44
CA TYR A 431 -3.58 -8.89 -9.90
C TYR A 431 -2.14 -8.41 -9.93
N VAL A 432 -1.24 -9.16 -9.27
CA VAL A 432 0.20 -8.88 -9.26
C VAL A 432 0.93 -10.08 -9.82
N ALA A 433 1.65 -9.88 -10.92
CA ALA A 433 2.49 -10.91 -11.53
C ALA A 433 3.82 -11.00 -10.78
N SER A 434 4.19 -12.21 -10.37
CA SER A 434 5.44 -12.45 -9.64
C SER A 434 6.01 -13.84 -9.87
N GLY A 435 7.28 -14.01 -9.53
CA GLY A 435 7.96 -15.31 -9.59
C GLY A 435 8.71 -15.57 -10.89
N PHE A 436 9.66 -16.50 -10.82
CA PHE A 436 10.43 -16.95 -11.97
C PHE A 436 10.02 -18.37 -12.33
N VAL A 437 10.24 -19.31 -11.39
CA VAL A 437 9.86 -20.71 -11.49
C VAL A 437 9.37 -21.24 -10.12
N PRO A 438 8.06 -21.49 -9.93
CA PRO A 438 6.96 -21.22 -10.86
C PRO A 438 6.68 -19.71 -10.99
N GLY A 439 6.11 -19.30 -12.13
CA GLY A 439 5.44 -18.01 -12.24
C GLY A 439 4.04 -18.05 -11.62
N ILE A 440 3.67 -16.99 -10.92
CA ILE A 440 2.36 -16.85 -10.26
C ILE A 440 1.73 -15.48 -10.52
N VAL A 441 0.42 -15.41 -10.36
CA VAL A 441 -0.32 -14.17 -10.16
C VAL A 441 -0.94 -14.19 -8.78
N THR A 442 -0.55 -13.25 -7.92
CA THR A 442 -1.22 -13.05 -6.62
C THR A 442 -2.48 -12.23 -6.85
N VAL A 443 -3.61 -12.71 -6.34
CA VAL A 443 -4.90 -12.02 -6.42
C VAL A 443 -5.17 -11.37 -5.07
N ILE A 444 -5.37 -10.06 -5.05
CA ILE A 444 -5.59 -9.28 -3.84
C ILE A 444 -6.96 -8.62 -3.93
N GLY A 445 -7.69 -8.54 -2.82
CA GLY A 445 -8.93 -7.78 -2.75
C GLY A 445 -8.66 -6.28 -2.88
N ASP A 446 -9.34 -5.64 -3.83
CA ASP A 446 -9.30 -4.18 -4.09
C ASP A 446 -10.32 -3.40 -3.21
N HIS A 447 -10.96 -4.12 -2.27
CA HIS A 447 -11.91 -3.70 -1.24
C HIS A 447 -12.80 -2.47 -1.56
N GLY A 448 -14.03 -2.73 -1.99
CA GLY A 448 -15.04 -1.71 -2.36
C GLY A 448 -15.60 -0.83 -1.23
N LYS A 449 -15.23 -1.06 0.03
CA LYS A 449 -15.59 -0.22 1.18
C LYS A 449 -14.38 -0.05 2.08
N LEU A 450 -13.52 0.89 1.72
CA LEU A 450 -12.51 1.42 2.62
C LEU A 450 -13.23 1.86 3.89
N CYS A 451 -12.90 1.23 5.02
CA CYS A 451 -13.50 1.62 6.29
C CYS A 451 -13.23 3.12 6.48
N ALA A 452 -14.29 3.89 6.74
CA ALA A 452 -14.14 5.26 7.20
C ALA A 452 -13.15 5.34 8.39
N ASP A 453 -13.13 4.27 9.22
CA ASP A 453 -12.26 4.13 10.39
C ASP A 453 -10.76 3.96 10.07
N ALA A 454 -10.39 3.29 8.98
CA ALA A 454 -8.99 3.19 8.53
C ALA A 454 -8.46 4.55 8.04
N MET A 455 -9.37 5.48 7.78
CA MET A 455 -9.09 6.82 7.25
C MET A 455 -9.25 7.92 8.30
N THR A 456 -9.98 7.69 9.40
CA THR A 456 -10.18 8.67 10.48
C THR A 456 -9.17 8.61 11.62
N LYS A 457 -8.30 7.59 11.69
CA LYS A 457 -7.29 7.52 12.77
C LYS A 457 -5.99 6.88 12.32
N ILE A 458 -5.11 7.74 11.80
CA ILE A 458 -3.67 7.63 12.07
C ILE A 458 -3.18 8.99 12.56
N ALA A 459 -3.93 9.56 13.49
CA ALA A 459 -3.52 10.72 14.25
C ALA A 459 -3.03 10.24 15.62
N SER A 460 -1.76 9.86 15.67
CA SER A 460 -0.84 10.14 16.77
C SER A 460 0.53 9.53 16.41
N PRO A 461 1.63 10.26 16.61
CA PRO A 461 2.98 9.71 16.44
C PRO A 461 3.14 8.58 17.46
N ASP A 462 3.19 7.33 17.00
CA ASP A 462 3.69 6.26 17.85
C ASP A 462 5.18 6.53 17.99
N THR A 463 5.59 7.06 19.15
CA THR A 463 7.00 7.26 19.52
C THR A 463 7.72 5.93 19.77
N ALA A 464 7.07 4.81 19.44
CA ALA A 464 7.64 3.48 19.42
C ALA A 464 8.26 3.23 18.05
N ASP A 465 9.55 2.93 18.07
CA ASP A 465 10.42 2.52 16.96
C ASP A 465 9.89 1.24 16.29
N ASN A 466 8.78 1.34 15.56
CA ASN A 466 8.19 0.24 14.82
C ASN A 466 8.77 0.26 13.41
N SER A 467 9.83 -0.53 13.21
CA SER A 467 10.65 -0.58 11.98
C SER A 467 9.89 -0.90 10.69
N ASP A 468 8.63 -1.35 10.81
CA ASP A 468 7.82 -1.87 9.70
C ASP A 468 6.70 -0.90 9.25
N GLN A 469 6.47 0.21 9.96
CA GLN A 469 5.50 1.21 9.52
C GLN A 469 6.04 2.04 8.35
N ILE A 470 5.20 2.25 7.33
CA ILE A 470 5.52 3.05 6.14
C ILE A 470 4.93 4.45 6.32
N GLY A 471 5.79 5.47 6.44
CA GLY A 471 5.42 6.88 6.41
C GLY A 471 5.34 7.44 5.00
N VAL A 472 4.67 8.58 4.83
CA VAL A 472 4.54 9.30 3.55
C VAL A 472 4.98 10.74 3.69
N GLU A 473 5.90 11.19 2.83
CA GLU A 473 6.31 12.58 2.68
C GLU A 473 5.76 13.15 1.37
N LEU A 474 5.15 14.33 1.41
CA LEU A 474 4.55 14.97 0.24
C LEU A 474 5.24 16.29 -0.06
N TRP A 475 5.62 16.46 -1.33
CA TRP A 475 6.07 17.74 -1.85
C TRP A 475 5.18 18.16 -3.02
N LYS A 476 4.62 19.37 -2.91
CA LYS A 476 3.82 19.99 -3.97
C LYS A 476 4.63 21.15 -4.56
N ASN A 477 4.60 21.29 -5.87
CA ASN A 477 5.21 22.44 -6.53
C ASN A 477 4.40 23.70 -6.18
N GLU A 478 4.98 24.64 -5.43
CA GLU A 478 4.28 25.81 -4.89
C GLU A 478 3.81 26.80 -5.98
N GLU A 479 4.35 26.70 -7.20
CA GLU A 479 3.90 27.50 -8.35
C GLU A 479 2.57 26.99 -8.97
N SER A 480 2.06 25.82 -8.58
CA SER A 480 0.85 25.20 -9.15
C SER A 480 -0.32 25.00 -8.18
N ALA A 481 -0.19 25.42 -6.93
CA ALA A 481 -1.30 25.47 -5.98
C ALA A 481 -1.98 26.86 -6.02
N PRO A 482 -3.32 26.98 -6.03
CA PRO A 482 -3.96 28.21 -5.61
C PRO A 482 -3.59 28.40 -4.13
N GLN A 483 -2.65 29.29 -3.85
CA GLN A 483 -2.20 29.56 -2.49
C GLN A 483 -3.33 30.17 -1.66
N LEU A 484 -3.76 29.42 -0.65
CA LEU A 484 -4.26 29.99 0.60
C LEU A 484 -3.47 29.31 1.74
N ASN A 485 -2.33 29.90 2.10
CA ASN A 485 -1.58 29.52 3.29
C ASN A 485 -2.51 29.63 4.51
N GLY A 486 -2.94 28.50 5.06
CA GLY A 486 -3.87 28.41 6.19
C GLY A 486 -5.04 27.44 6.00
N ASP A 487 -5.24 26.87 4.82
CA ASP A 487 -6.24 25.82 4.58
C ASP A 487 -5.61 24.44 4.84
N VAL A 488 -5.80 23.92 6.06
CA VAL A 488 -5.18 22.66 6.53
C VAL A 488 -5.97 21.45 6.04
N ASN A 489 -7.25 21.64 5.74
CA ASN A 489 -8.16 20.55 5.36
C ASN A 489 -8.36 20.43 3.83
N GLY A 490 -7.93 21.42 3.05
CA GLY A 490 -7.92 21.42 1.60
C GLY A 490 -9.26 21.71 0.94
N ASP A 491 -10.21 22.34 1.65
CA ASP A 491 -11.56 22.67 1.15
C ASP A 491 -11.64 24.00 0.38
N GLY A 492 -10.53 24.74 0.30
CA GLY A 492 -10.41 26.02 -0.39
C GLY A 492 -10.96 27.22 0.40
N GLN A 493 -11.31 27.06 1.69
CA GLN A 493 -11.78 28.13 2.56
C GLN A 493 -11.12 28.09 3.94
N ILE A 494 -10.51 29.20 4.38
CA ILE A 494 -10.01 29.31 5.77
C ILE A 494 -11.21 29.38 6.73
N ASN A 495 -11.42 28.34 7.53
CA ASN A 495 -12.52 28.22 8.48
C ASN A 495 -12.08 27.63 9.83
N ILE A 496 -13.05 27.46 10.75
CA ILE A 496 -12.75 27.08 12.14
C ILE A 496 -12.11 25.68 12.27
N LEU A 497 -12.20 24.86 11.23
CA LEU A 497 -11.58 23.55 11.16
C LEU A 497 -10.07 23.61 10.87
N ASP A 498 -9.55 24.78 10.49
CA ASP A 498 -8.12 25.00 10.20
C ASP A 498 -7.31 25.50 11.41
N LEU A 499 -7.96 25.63 12.58
CA LEU A 499 -7.32 26.04 13.83
C LEU A 499 -6.76 24.83 14.61
N THR A 500 -5.47 24.87 14.95
CA THR A 500 -4.88 23.93 15.92
C THR A 500 -5.09 24.46 17.34
N PHE A 501 -5.78 23.68 18.20
CA PHE A 501 -5.92 24.00 19.62
C PHE A 501 -4.84 23.28 20.44
N LEU A 502 -4.08 24.02 21.25
CA LEU A 502 -3.40 23.44 22.41
C LEU A 502 -4.46 23.24 23.51
N ALA A 503 -4.81 22.00 23.83
CA ALA A 503 -5.85 21.71 24.81
C ALA A 503 -5.28 21.71 26.23
N ALA A 504 -5.50 22.79 26.99
CA ALA A 504 -5.53 22.78 28.45
C ALA A 504 -6.97 22.88 28.95
N ARG A 505 -7.29 22.29 30.12
CA ARG A 505 -8.65 22.39 30.69
C ARG A 505 -8.82 23.77 31.34
N TYR A 506 -9.88 24.48 30.95
CA TYR A 506 -10.31 25.72 31.58
C TYR A 506 -10.42 25.54 33.11
N GLY A 507 -9.71 26.37 33.87
CA GLY A 507 -9.62 26.29 35.33
C GLY A 507 -8.64 25.26 35.91
N SER A 508 -7.73 24.71 35.10
CA SER A 508 -6.60 23.90 35.61
C SER A 508 -5.41 24.75 36.03
N SER A 509 -4.58 24.22 36.94
CA SER A 509 -3.36 24.86 37.44
C SER A 509 -2.11 24.44 36.66
N ASP A 510 -2.23 24.22 35.35
CA ASP A 510 -1.10 23.80 34.51
C ASP A 510 -0.22 25.01 34.18
N SER A 511 0.95 25.09 34.82
CA SER A 511 1.86 26.23 34.73
C SER A 511 2.46 26.44 33.34
N ALA A 512 2.35 25.46 32.43
CA ALA A 512 2.80 25.62 31.04
C ALA A 512 1.76 26.32 30.15
N ALA A 513 0.50 26.39 30.58
CA ALA A 513 -0.62 26.99 29.86
C ALA A 513 -1.15 28.29 30.50
N ASP A 514 -0.73 28.60 31.72
CA ASP A 514 -0.99 29.86 32.44
C ASP A 514 0.05 30.91 32.03
N LEU A 515 -0.25 31.66 30.98
CA LEU A 515 0.68 32.59 30.34
C LEU A 515 0.73 33.95 31.06
N ASN A 516 -0.30 34.28 31.82
CA ASN A 516 -0.36 35.50 32.62
C ASN A 516 0.17 35.29 34.06
N THR A 517 0.42 34.04 34.47
CA THR A 517 0.98 33.58 35.75
C THR A 517 0.09 33.84 36.98
N ASP A 518 -1.23 33.91 36.82
CA ASP A 518 -2.18 34.15 37.90
C ASP A 518 -2.59 32.89 38.68
N GLY A 519 -2.12 31.72 38.24
CA GLY A 519 -2.35 30.42 38.86
C GLY A 519 -3.55 29.66 38.30
N THR A 520 -4.26 30.19 37.30
CA THR A 520 -5.43 29.56 36.69
C THR A 520 -5.50 29.79 35.18
N VAL A 521 -5.65 28.72 34.39
CA VAL A 521 -5.86 28.86 32.93
C VAL A 521 -7.24 29.45 32.64
N ASP A 522 -7.28 30.69 32.15
CA ASP A 522 -8.50 31.44 31.83
C ASP A 522 -8.53 32.01 30.39
N LEU A 523 -9.54 32.84 30.09
CA LEU A 523 -9.74 33.42 28.75
C LEU A 523 -8.66 34.43 28.34
N LEU A 524 -7.90 34.98 29.29
CA LEU A 524 -6.81 35.93 29.04
C LEU A 524 -5.49 35.21 28.67
N ASP A 525 -5.38 33.90 28.90
CA ASP A 525 -4.24 33.06 28.53
C ASP A 525 -4.30 32.52 27.08
N LEU A 526 -5.34 32.88 26.32
CA LEU A 526 -5.50 32.42 24.94
C LEU A 526 -4.52 33.13 23.99
N VAL A 527 -3.44 32.45 23.60
CA VAL A 527 -2.56 32.90 22.50
C VAL A 527 -2.89 32.18 21.21
N ILE A 528 -3.34 32.94 20.20
CA ILE A 528 -3.41 32.49 18.81
C ILE A 528 -2.02 32.68 18.21
N ALA A 529 -1.26 31.60 18.06
CA ALA A 529 0.02 31.62 17.36
C ALA A 529 -0.17 31.20 15.90
N ALA A 530 -0.19 32.17 14.98
CA ALA A 530 0.08 31.90 13.57
C ALA A 530 1.60 31.91 13.37
N ILE A 531 2.20 30.75 13.11
CA ILE A 531 3.63 30.65 12.82
C ILE A 531 3.84 31.07 11.35
N GLY A 532 4.20 32.32 11.12
CA GLY A 532 4.73 32.78 9.84
C GLY A 532 6.26 32.73 9.87
N TYR A 533 6.88 31.91 9.02
CA TYR A 533 8.31 32.05 8.72
C TYR A 533 8.47 33.02 7.55
N SER A 534 9.32 34.04 7.73
CA SER A 534 9.73 34.98 6.69
C SER A 534 11.15 34.69 6.22
N GLN A 535 11.28 34.72 4.90
CA GLN A 535 12.46 34.70 4.02
C GLN A 535 13.14 33.35 3.78
#